data_AF-A0A7C5R5H7-F1
#
_entry.id   AF-A0A7C5R5H7-F1
#
_cell.length_a   1.000
_cell.length_b   1.000
_cell.length_c   1.000
_cell.angle_alpha   90.00
_cell.angle_beta   90.00
_cell.angle_gamma   90.00
#
_symmetry.space_group_name_H-M   'P 1'
#
loop_
_entity.id
_entity.type
_entity.pdbx_description
1 polymer ?
#
loop_
_entity_poly.entity_id
_entity_poly.type
_entity_poly.pdbx_seq_one_letter_code
_entity_poly.pdbx_strand_id
1 'polypeptide(L)' 'MPATTIDNDIVVNQGATFELLVQVLDTDRNPLDLTGFLGRGQIKDTFGGTVDASFTVTITDAVNGKVTATLTP' A
#
# COMPACT_ATOMS: atom_id res chain seq x y z
N MET A 1 -1.91 9.75 18.56
CA MET A 1 -0.72 9.76 17.68
C MET A 1 -1.08 10.54 16.43
N PRO A 2 -0.28 11.53 15.99
CA PRO A 2 -0.55 12.20 14.73
C PRO A 2 -0.32 11.21 13.59
N ALA A 3 -1.34 10.96 12.77
CA ALA A 3 -1.16 10.22 11.54
C ALA A 3 -0.45 11.15 10.55
N THR A 4 0.79 10.84 10.19
CA THR A 4 1.48 11.51 9.09
C THR A 4 0.87 11.00 7.79
N THR A 5 0.00 11.80 7.17
CA THR A 5 -0.50 11.52 5.83
C THR A 5 0.64 11.72 4.84
N ILE A 6 0.90 10.72 4.00
CA ILE A 6 1.77 10.87 2.83
C ILE A 6 0.86 10.92 1.62
N ASP A 7 0.75 12.11 1.02
CA ASP A 7 0.03 12.33 -0.22
C ASP A 7 0.99 12.11 -1.39
N ASN A 8 0.76 11.06 -2.18
CA ASN A 8 1.43 10.84 -3.46
C ASN A 8 0.35 10.77 -4.55
N ASP A 9 0.53 11.54 -5.61
CA ASP A 9 -0.31 11.43 -6.79
C ASP A 9 0.03 10.14 -7.54
N ILE A 10 -0.97 9.28 -7.72
CA ILE A 10 -0.86 8.04 -8.50
C ILE A 10 -1.72 8.19 -9.76
N VAL A 11 -1.09 8.11 -10.93
CA VAL A 11 -1.79 8.11 -12.23
C VAL A 11 -1.68 6.73 -12.86
N VAL A 12 -2.81 6.09 -13.10
CA VAL A 12 -2.89 4.76 -13.75
C VAL A 12 -3.78 4.87 -14.98
N ASN A 13 -3.30 4.35 -16.11
CA ASN A 13 -4.11 4.28 -17.33
C ASN A 13 -5.09 3.10 -17.25
N GLN A 14 -6.30 3.28 -17.80
CA GLN A 14 -7.26 2.17 -17.91
C GLN A 14 -6.69 1.01 -18.71
N GLY A 15 -6.95 -0.22 -18.25
CA GLY A 15 -6.45 -1.45 -18.88
C GLY A 15 -4.98 -1.76 -18.63
N ALA A 16 -4.26 -0.93 -17.87
CA ALA A 16 -2.88 -1.22 -17.47
C ALA A 16 -2.82 -2.13 -16.24
N THR A 17 -1.74 -2.91 -16.14
CA THR A 17 -1.32 -3.50 -14.86
C THR A 17 -0.48 -2.50 -14.11
N PHE A 18 -0.88 -2.18 -12.88
CA PHE A 18 -0.13 -1.30 -11.98
C PHE A 18 0.55 -2.13 -10.89
N GLU A 19 1.78 -1.76 -10.57
CA GLU A 19 2.56 -2.33 -9.48
C GLU A 19 3.24 -1.19 -8.70
N LEU A 20 3.09 -1.23 -7.37
CA LEU A 20 3.75 -0.31 -6.45
C LEU A 20 4.48 -1.10 -5.37
N LEU A 21 5.79 -0.90 -5.28
CA LEU A 21 6.60 -1.40 -4.18
C LEU A 21 6.66 -0.33 -3.08
N VAL A 22 6.24 -0.73 -1.87
CA VAL A 22 6.26 0.13 -0.67
C VAL A 22 7.16 -0.52 0.38
N GLN A 23 8.02 0.29 1.00
CA GLN A 23 8.73 -0.10 2.20
C GLN A 23 8.08 0.56 3.42
N VAL A 24 7.62 -0.26 4.36
CA VAL A 24 7.04 0.18 5.62
C VAL A 24 8.17 0.41 6.61
N LEU A 25 8.20 1.61 7.18
CA LEU A 25 9.21 2.04 8.16
C LEU A 25 8.54 2.33 9.51
N ASP A 26 9.30 2.15 10.59
CA ASP A 26 8.91 2.57 11.94
C ASP A 26 9.09 4.09 12.15
N THR A 27 8.83 4.56 13.38
CA THR A 27 8.98 5.98 13.75
C THR A 27 10.41 6.50 13.65
N ASP A 28 11.40 5.62 13.70
CA ASP A 28 12.83 5.94 13.62
C ASP A 28 13.39 5.74 12.19
N ARG A 29 12.50 5.47 11.22
CA ARG A 29 12.82 5.18 9.81
C ARG A 29 13.56 3.86 9.56
N ASN A 30 13.48 2.90 10.47
CA ASN A 30 13.98 1.55 10.21
C ASN A 30 12.91 0.69 9.53
N PRO A 31 13.30 -0.30 8.71
CA PRO A 31 12.35 -1.28 8.17
C PRO A 31 11.57 -1.98 9.28
N LEU A 32 10.24 -1.98 9.16
CA LEU A 32 9.37 -2.66 10.11
C LEU A 32 9.24 -4.15 9.73
N ASP A 33 9.46 -5.06 10.67
CA ASP A 33 9.20 -6.49 10.45
C ASP A 33 7.69 -6.77 10.39
N LEU A 34 7.23 -7.26 9.24
CA LEU A 34 5.84 -7.56 8.93
C LEU A 34 5.51 -9.06 9.08
N THR A 35 6.35 -9.85 9.75
CA THR A 35 6.10 -11.28 9.96
C THR A 35 4.78 -11.51 10.69
N GLY A 36 3.89 -12.29 10.08
CA GLY A 36 2.55 -12.58 10.62
C GLY A 36 1.48 -11.51 10.34
N PHE A 37 1.83 -10.42 9.66
CA PHE A 37 0.87 -9.41 9.23
C PHE A 37 0.19 -9.78 7.90
N LEU A 38 -0.94 -9.14 7.64
CA LEU A 38 -1.64 -9.18 6.35
C LEU A 38 -1.74 -7.76 5.77
N GLY A 39 -1.57 -7.65 4.46
CA GLY A 39 -1.75 -6.40 3.74
C GLY A 39 -3.20 -6.17 3.30
N ARG A 40 -3.65 -4.92 3.31
CA ARG A 40 -4.92 -4.47 2.69
C ARG A 40 -4.69 -3.14 1.98
N GLY A 41 -5.16 -3.02 0.74
CA GLY A 41 -5.11 -1.79 -0.04
C GLY A 41 -6.47 -1.47 -0.63
N GLN A 42 -6.92 -0.21 -0.51
CA GLN A 42 -8.25 0.22 -0.94
C GLN A 42 -8.14 1.52 -1.74
N ILE A 43 -8.90 1.59 -2.83
CA ILE A 43 -9.19 2.83 -3.56
C ILE A 43 -10.61 3.23 -3.15
N LYS A 44 -10.76 4.48 -2.71
CA LYS A 44 -12.03 5.05 -2.28
C LYS A 44 -12.31 6.32 -3.05
N ASP A 45 -13.60 6.62 -3.22
CA ASP A 45 -14.09 7.86 -3.82
C ASP A 45 -13.59 9.11 -3.08
N THR A 46 -13.54 9.02 -1.76
CA THR A 46 -13.02 10.06 -0.87
C THR A 46 -12.49 9.45 0.43
N PHE A 47 -11.82 10.27 1.23
CA PHE A 47 -11.35 9.87 2.54
C PHE A 47 -12.52 9.42 3.43
N GLY A 48 -12.50 8.15 3.84
CA GLY A 48 -13.56 7.55 4.66
C GLY A 48 -14.81 7.12 3.91
N GLY A 49 -14.87 7.32 2.59
CA GLY A 49 -15.99 6.92 1.74
C GLY A 49 -16.01 5.42 1.39
N THR A 50 -16.69 5.09 0.29
CA THR A 50 -16.89 3.71 -0.15
C THR A 50 -15.67 3.17 -0.90
N VAL A 51 -15.48 1.85 -0.84
CA VAL A 51 -14.38 1.18 -1.58
C VAL A 51 -14.82 0.95 -3.01
N ASP A 52 -14.16 1.61 -3.96
CA ASP A 52 -14.43 1.47 -5.40
C ASP A 52 -13.61 0.33 -6.01
N ALA A 53 -12.40 0.11 -5.51
CA ALA A 53 -11.52 -0.99 -5.91
C ALA A 53 -10.55 -1.36 -4.78
N SER A 54 -9.89 -2.51 -4.88
CA SER A 54 -8.90 -2.96 -3.90
C SER A 54 -7.63 -3.42 -4.60
N PHE A 55 -6.47 -3.05 -4.05
CA PHE A 55 -5.19 -3.59 -4.49
C PHE A 55 -5.02 -5.00 -3.93
N THR A 56 -4.43 -5.90 -4.72
CA THR A 56 -3.85 -7.13 -4.20
C THR A 56 -2.53 -6.76 -3.52
N VAL A 57 -2.46 -6.95 -2.19
CA VAL A 57 -1.25 -6.64 -1.42
C VAL A 57 -0.54 -7.93 -1.04
N THR A 58 0.74 -8.03 -1.39
CA THR A 58 1.61 -9.16 -1.05
C THR A 58 2.79 -8.66 -0.25
N ILE A 59 3.06 -9.28 0.90
CA ILE A 59 4.30 -9.04 1.65
C ILE A 59 5.40 -9.84 0.96
N THR A 60 6.30 -9.15 0.27
CA THR A 60 7.36 -9.78 -0.53
C THR A 60 8.64 -10.00 0.28
N ASP A 61 8.88 -9.18 1.31
CA ASP A 61 9.99 -9.33 2.26
C ASP A 61 9.54 -8.81 3.62
N ALA A 62 9.10 -9.73 4.47
CA ALA A 62 8.51 -9.39 5.77
C ALA A 62 9.53 -8.71 6.69
N VAL A 63 10.75 -9.23 6.77
CA VAL A 63 11.78 -8.75 7.70
C VAL A 63 12.26 -7.33 7.34
N ASN A 64 12.26 -6.99 6.04
CA ASN A 64 12.64 -5.65 5.57
C ASN A 64 11.44 -4.74 5.27
N GLY A 65 10.24 -5.12 5.72
CA GLY A 65 9.03 -4.30 5.60
C GLY A 65 8.57 -4.03 4.17
N LYS A 66 8.90 -4.88 3.20
CA LYS A 66 8.54 -4.64 1.80
C LYS A 66 7.23 -5.31 1.45
N VAL A 67 6.35 -4.51 0.85
CA VAL A 67 5.07 -4.94 0.32
C VAL A 67 4.94 -4.50 -1.12
N THR A 68 4.28 -5.33 -1.92
CA THR A 68 3.91 -5.01 -3.29
C THR A 68 2.39 -4.91 -3.37
N ALA A 69 1.90 -3.81 -3.94
CA ALA A 69 0.49 -3.58 -4.22
C ALA A 69 0.28 -3.62 -5.74
N THR A 70 -0.58 -4.52 -6.21
CA THR A 70 -0.89 -4.66 -7.64
C THR A 70 -2.36 -4.37 -7.92
N LEU A 71 -2.63 -3.75 -9.06
CA LEU A 71 -3.97 -3.60 -9.62
C LEU A 71 -3.96 -4.13 -11.05
N THR A 72 -4.79 -5.13 -11.32
CA THR A 72 -5.00 -5.68 -12.65
C THR A 72 -6.35 -5.21 -13.20
N PRO A 73 -6.49 -5.08 -14.53
CA PRO A 73 -7.77 -4.81 -15.18
C PRO A 73 -8.88 -5.80 -14.80
#